data_AF-A0A8H6XLP5-F1
#
_entry.id   AF-A0A8H6XLP5-F1
#
_cell.length_a   1.000
_cell.length_b   1.000
_cell.length_c   1.000
_cell.angle_alpha   90.00
_cell.angle_beta   90.00
_cell.angle_gamma   90.00
#
_symmetry.space_group_name_H-M   'P 1'
#
loop_
_entity.id
_entity.type
_entity.pdbx_description
1 polymer ?
#
loop_
_entity_poly.entity_id
_entity_poly.type
_entity_poly.pdbx_seq_one_letter_code
_entity_poly.pdbx_strand_id
1 'polypeptide(L)'
;MNSLLSAVVVALYTLAAIPSAIASPVAPPQPDTNFSATCTNIGVNLSTLVLTATCQRSGGVGTTTSSIGLNSCISNTNGELTTGNGFSSSCQNIGFSGVNLSAQCKTPSGTFINTSIDLNVVFSNNNGLLTCP
;
A
#
# COMPACT_ATOMS: atom_id res chain seq x y z
N MET A 1 34.53 68.22 -21.78
CA MET A 1 35.02 67.18 -22.70
C MET A 1 34.96 65.86 -21.94
N ASN A 2 33.80 65.22 -21.94
CA ASN A 2 33.54 63.92 -22.60
C ASN A 2 33.88 62.74 -21.68
N SER A 3 33.10 61.66 -21.48
CA SER A 3 31.72 61.27 -21.78
C SER A 3 31.73 59.73 -21.79
N LEU A 4 30.98 59.09 -20.88
CA LEU A 4 30.20 57.83 -21.11
C LEU A 4 31.04 56.54 -21.38
N LEU A 5 30.64 55.28 -21.16
CA LEU A 5 29.48 54.56 -20.62
C LEU A 5 29.89 53.07 -20.50
N SER A 6 29.11 52.28 -19.73
CA SER A 6 28.88 50.82 -19.89
C SER A 6 30.03 49.84 -19.61
N ALA A 7 29.83 48.69 -18.96
CA ALA A 7 28.64 47.85 -18.99
C ALA A 7 28.35 47.18 -17.63
N VAL A 8 27.06 47.09 -17.38
CA VAL A 8 26.36 46.40 -16.30
C VAL A 8 26.64 44.90 -16.38
N VAL A 9 27.08 44.28 -15.27
CA VAL A 9 26.86 42.84 -15.04
C VAL A 9 26.12 42.71 -13.71
N VAL A 10 24.80 42.86 -13.79
CA VAL A 10 23.87 42.46 -12.73
C VAL A 10 23.77 40.94 -12.79
N ALA A 11 24.61 40.25 -12.02
CA ALA A 11 24.40 38.84 -11.73
C ALA A 11 23.41 38.75 -10.56
N LEU A 12 22.12 38.78 -10.89
CA LEU A 12 21.04 38.38 -9.97
C LEU A 12 21.27 36.92 -9.58
N TYR A 13 21.81 36.70 -8.39
CA TYR A 13 21.79 35.39 -7.74
C TYR A 13 20.34 35.10 -7.35
N THR A 14 19.63 34.38 -8.22
CA THR A 14 18.38 33.73 -7.85
C THR A 14 18.71 32.64 -6.84
N LEU A 15 18.28 32.83 -5.58
CA LEU A 15 18.22 31.74 -4.61
C LEU A 15 17.23 30.71 -5.14
N ALA A 16 17.74 29.71 -5.86
CA ALA A 16 16.99 28.52 -6.17
C ALA A 16 16.59 27.87 -4.85
N ALA A 17 15.29 27.82 -4.57
CA ALA A 17 14.74 27.03 -3.49
C ALA A 17 15.15 25.57 -3.73
N ILE A 18 15.97 25.03 -2.84
CA ILE A 18 16.30 23.60 -2.80
C ILE A 18 15.00 22.86 -2.53
N PRO A 19 14.52 21.99 -3.44
CA PRO A 19 13.42 21.11 -3.11
C PRO A 19 13.90 20.15 -2.02
N SER A 20 13.29 20.28 -0.84
CA SER A 20 13.42 19.28 0.23
C SER A 20 12.94 17.95 -0.32
N ALA A 21 13.86 17.04 -0.59
CA ALA A 21 13.51 15.64 -0.80
C ALA A 21 12.87 15.14 0.50
N ILE A 22 11.55 14.96 0.49
CA ILE A 22 10.87 14.12 1.45
C ILE A 22 11.40 12.70 1.22
N ALA A 23 12.35 12.29 2.05
CA ALA A 23 12.73 10.89 2.13
C ALA A 23 11.49 10.12 2.58
N SER A 24 10.84 9.42 1.65
CA SER A 24 9.84 8.42 2.00
C SER A 24 10.47 7.49 3.03
N PRO A 25 9.76 7.14 4.12
CA PRO A 25 10.26 6.11 5.02
C PRO A 25 10.48 4.85 4.19
N VAL A 26 11.75 4.45 4.04
CA VAL A 26 12.09 3.15 3.47
C VAL A 26 11.51 2.14 4.44
N ALA A 27 10.36 1.57 4.07
CA ALA A 27 9.74 0.49 4.80
C ALA A 27 10.78 -0.62 4.96
N PRO A 28 10.86 -1.27 6.13
CA PRO A 28 11.76 -2.39 6.34
C PRO A 28 11.54 -3.44 5.23
N PRO A 29 12.56 -4.20 4.83
CA PRO A 29 12.41 -5.26 3.83
C PRO A 29 11.26 -6.17 4.26
N GLN A 30 10.13 -6.04 3.58
CA GLN A 30 8.97 -6.88 3.81
C GLN A 30 9.37 -8.30 3.36
N PRO A 31 9.02 -9.37 4.11
CA PRO A 31 9.08 -10.73 3.55
C PRO A 31 8.40 -10.71 2.18
N ASP A 32 8.84 -11.48 1.18
CA ASP A 32 8.37 -11.37 -0.22
C ASP A 32 6.84 -11.36 -0.37
N THR A 33 6.24 -10.19 -0.15
CA THR A 33 4.82 -9.92 -0.13
C THR A 33 4.48 -9.68 -1.58
N ASN A 34 4.06 -10.76 -2.24
CA ASN A 34 3.56 -10.75 -3.61
C ASN A 34 2.81 -12.04 -3.94
N PHE A 35 1.82 -12.41 -3.11
CA PHE A 35 1.12 -13.70 -3.28
C PHE A 35 0.51 -13.86 -4.69
N SER A 36 0.06 -12.78 -5.34
CA SER A 36 -0.60 -12.88 -6.66
C SER A 36 0.32 -13.37 -7.77
N ALA A 37 1.65 -13.31 -7.60
CA ALA A 37 2.59 -13.88 -8.57
C ALA A 37 2.53 -15.40 -8.66
N THR A 38 2.10 -16.06 -7.58
CA THR A 38 2.03 -17.53 -7.47
C THR A 38 0.66 -18.06 -7.07
N CYS A 39 -0.34 -17.17 -6.97
CA CYS A 39 -1.72 -17.53 -6.67
C CYS A 39 -2.66 -17.07 -7.78
N THR A 40 -3.69 -17.87 -8.03
CA THR A 40 -4.75 -17.59 -9.02
C THR A 40 -6.13 -17.71 -8.36
N ASN A 41 -7.19 -17.36 -9.10
CA ASN A 41 -8.57 -17.42 -8.60
C ASN A 41 -8.74 -16.63 -7.29
N ILE A 42 -8.15 -15.43 -7.25
CA ILE A 42 -8.12 -14.54 -6.09
C ILE A 42 -9.49 -13.89 -5.94
N GLY A 43 -10.09 -14.03 -4.76
CA GLY A 43 -11.37 -13.41 -4.44
C GLY A 43 -11.49 -13.06 -2.97
N VAL A 44 -12.25 -12.02 -2.67
CA VAL A 44 -12.58 -11.61 -1.30
C VAL A 44 -14.07 -11.77 -1.09
N ASN A 45 -14.46 -12.48 -0.03
CA ASN A 45 -15.83 -12.43 0.47
C ASN A 45 -15.97 -11.17 1.34
N LEU A 46 -16.65 -10.14 0.84
CA LEU A 46 -16.79 -8.86 1.54
C LEU A 46 -17.68 -8.93 2.80
N SER A 47 -18.52 -9.97 2.93
CA SER A 47 -19.38 -10.18 4.10
C SER A 47 -18.62 -10.79 5.27
N THR A 48 -17.69 -11.71 4.99
CA THR A 48 -16.86 -12.38 6.02
C THR A 48 -15.44 -11.82 6.11
N LEU A 49 -15.07 -10.92 5.19
CA LEU A 49 -13.74 -10.34 5.02
C LEU A 49 -12.64 -11.41 4.91
N VAL A 50 -12.93 -12.49 4.18
CA VAL A 50 -11.99 -13.59 3.93
C VAL A 50 -11.46 -13.50 2.50
N LEU A 51 -10.14 -13.39 2.37
CA LEU A 51 -9.41 -13.57 1.11
C LEU A 51 -9.27 -15.07 0.84
N THR A 52 -9.60 -15.51 -0.36
CA THR A 52 -9.39 -16.87 -0.83
C THR A 52 -8.62 -16.84 -2.15
N ALA A 53 -7.60 -17.69 -2.28
CA ALA A 53 -6.84 -17.84 -3.51
C ALA A 53 -6.33 -19.28 -3.66
N THR A 54 -6.06 -19.69 -4.89
CA THR A 54 -5.44 -20.97 -5.23
C THR A 54 -3.96 -20.75 -5.49
N CYS A 55 -3.13 -21.15 -4.53
CA CYS A 55 -1.72 -20.82 -4.47
C CYS A 55 -0.82 -22.02 -4.83
N GLN A 56 0.27 -21.76 -5.54
CA GLN A 56 1.26 -22.79 -5.89
C GLN A 56 2.02 -23.26 -4.65
N ARG A 57 2.28 -24.57 -4.57
CA ARG A 57 3.13 -25.17 -3.54
C ARG A 57 4.61 -25.00 -3.89
N SER A 58 5.47 -25.11 -2.89
CA SER A 58 6.93 -25.05 -3.06
C SER A 58 7.40 -26.14 -4.04
N GLY A 59 8.32 -25.79 -4.93
CA GLY A 59 8.78 -26.66 -6.02
C GLY A 59 7.85 -26.70 -7.25
N GLY A 60 6.77 -25.91 -7.28
CA GLY A 60 5.90 -25.76 -8.46
C GLY A 60 4.98 -26.96 -8.74
N VAL A 61 5.00 -27.99 -7.89
CA VAL A 61 4.18 -29.19 -8.08
C VAL A 61 2.84 -29.02 -7.37
N GLY A 62 1.84 -28.60 -8.14
CA GLY A 62 0.45 -28.50 -7.71
C GLY A 62 0.08 -27.18 -7.02
N THR A 63 -1.22 -27.01 -6.82
CA THR A 63 -1.81 -25.83 -6.18
C THR A 63 -2.66 -26.24 -4.98
N THR A 64 -2.89 -25.31 -4.07
CA THR A 64 -3.75 -25.50 -2.91
C THR A 64 -4.59 -24.25 -2.72
N THR A 65 -5.89 -24.43 -2.51
CA THR A 65 -6.76 -23.31 -2.14
C THR A 65 -6.55 -22.99 -0.68
N SER A 66 -6.22 -21.72 -0.40
CA SER A 66 -5.99 -21.18 0.92
C SER A 66 -6.86 -19.97 1.15
N SER A 67 -7.29 -19.78 2.40
CA SER A 67 -8.15 -18.69 2.82
C SER A 67 -7.59 -18.05 4.08
N ILE A 68 -7.63 -16.73 4.17
CA ILE A 68 -7.15 -15.95 5.30
C ILE A 68 -8.07 -14.74 5.56
N GLY A 69 -8.29 -14.41 6.83
CA GLY A 69 -9.09 -13.26 7.21
C GLY A 69 -8.32 -11.96 7.00
N LEU A 70 -8.88 -11.03 6.21
CA LEU A 70 -8.30 -9.71 5.99
C LEU A 70 -8.15 -8.93 7.29
N ASN A 71 -9.11 -9.09 8.21
CA ASN A 71 -9.10 -8.38 9.49
C ASN A 71 -7.94 -8.81 10.41
N SER A 72 -7.29 -9.95 10.15
CA SER A 72 -6.12 -10.40 10.90
C SER A 72 -4.82 -9.79 10.39
N CYS A 73 -4.81 -9.21 9.19
CA CYS A 73 -3.60 -8.78 8.48
C CYS A 73 -3.63 -7.31 8.04
N ILE A 74 -4.79 -6.66 8.14
CA ILE A 74 -4.99 -5.25 7.77
C ILE A 74 -5.52 -4.48 8.99
N SER A 75 -4.95 -3.30 9.21
CA SER A 75 -5.37 -2.33 10.22
C SER A 75 -5.79 -1.00 9.58
N ASN A 76 -6.46 -0.17 10.37
CA ASN A 76 -6.69 1.24 10.07
C ASN A 76 -5.76 2.09 10.94
N THR A 77 -4.79 2.76 10.32
CA THR A 77 -3.88 3.69 10.98
C THR A 77 -4.22 5.10 10.54
N ASN A 78 -4.80 5.90 11.44
CA ASN A 78 -5.17 7.30 11.19
C ASN A 78 -6.09 7.54 9.97
N GLY A 79 -6.89 6.55 9.55
CA GLY A 79 -7.73 6.60 8.35
C GLY A 79 -7.12 5.94 7.12
N GLU A 80 -5.91 5.39 7.22
CA GLU A 80 -5.21 4.70 6.14
C GLU A 80 -5.17 3.18 6.39
N LEU A 81 -5.41 2.39 5.34
CA LEU A 81 -5.24 0.94 5.40
C LEU A 81 -3.75 0.61 5.42
N THR A 82 -3.32 -0.13 6.44
CA THR A 82 -1.93 -0.55 6.63
C THR A 82 -1.89 -2.01 7.06
N THR A 83 -0.72 -2.63 7.06
CA THR A 83 -0.53 -3.96 7.64
C THR A 83 -0.78 -3.93 9.16
N GLY A 84 -1.41 -4.95 9.71
CA GLY A 84 -1.75 -5.03 11.13
C GLY A 84 -3.04 -5.82 11.37
N ASN A 85 -3.89 -5.41 12.31
CA ASN A 85 -5.14 -6.12 12.59
C ASN A 85 -6.29 -5.15 12.93
N GLY A 86 -7.51 -5.55 12.62
CA GLY A 86 -8.73 -4.93 13.14
C GLY A 86 -9.34 -3.81 12.30
N PHE A 87 -8.98 -3.62 11.02
CA PHE A 87 -9.52 -2.53 10.21
C PHE A 87 -11.06 -2.55 10.09
N SER A 88 -11.69 -3.73 10.12
CA SER A 88 -13.13 -3.87 9.87
C SER A 88 -14.01 -3.18 10.91
N SER A 89 -13.47 -2.90 12.10
CA SER A 89 -14.17 -2.20 13.18
C SER A 89 -14.33 -0.70 12.94
N SER A 90 -13.50 -0.12 12.06
CA SER A 90 -13.40 1.33 11.85
C SER A 90 -13.40 1.74 10.38
N CYS A 91 -13.64 0.80 9.47
CA CYS A 91 -13.76 1.03 8.04
C CYS A 91 -15.11 0.54 7.50
N GLN A 92 -15.60 1.20 6.45
CA GLN A 92 -16.86 0.93 5.77
C GLN A 92 -16.69 1.03 4.26
N ASN A 93 -17.73 0.67 3.50
CA ASN A 93 -17.71 0.73 2.03
C ASN A 93 -16.50 0.00 1.43
N ILE A 94 -16.25 -1.22 1.92
CA ILE A 94 -15.09 -2.03 1.52
C ILE A 94 -15.34 -2.57 0.12
N GLY A 95 -14.41 -2.30 -0.79
CA GLY A 95 -14.39 -2.79 -2.17
C GLY A 95 -13.13 -3.59 -2.45
N PHE A 96 -13.22 -4.51 -3.40
CA PHE A 96 -12.09 -5.32 -3.85
C PHE A 96 -12.06 -5.34 -5.38
N SER A 97 -10.89 -5.06 -5.96
CA SER A 97 -10.70 -5.10 -7.42
C SER A 97 -9.28 -5.55 -7.76
N GLY A 98 -9.17 -6.67 -8.50
CA GLY A 98 -7.89 -7.27 -8.86
C GLY A 98 -7.15 -7.80 -7.62
N VAL A 99 -6.23 -6.99 -7.10
CA VAL A 99 -5.48 -7.25 -5.85
C VAL A 99 -5.54 -6.05 -4.90
N ASN A 100 -6.32 -5.02 -5.24
CA ASN A 100 -6.44 -3.81 -4.44
C ASN A 100 -7.70 -3.88 -3.57
N LEU A 101 -7.54 -3.60 -2.28
CA LEU A 101 -8.64 -3.43 -1.33
C LEU A 101 -8.84 -1.95 -1.07
N SER A 102 -10.03 -1.43 -1.37
CA SER A 102 -10.43 -0.06 -1.07
C SER A 102 -11.43 -0.03 0.09
N ALA A 103 -11.40 1.03 0.89
CA ALA A 103 -12.37 1.26 1.93
C ALA A 103 -12.48 2.75 2.27
N GLN A 104 -13.48 3.09 3.08
CA GLN A 104 -13.54 4.35 3.79
C GLN A 104 -13.22 4.11 5.26
N CYS A 105 -12.12 4.63 5.76
CA CYS A 105 -11.65 4.37 7.13
C CYS A 105 -11.75 5.62 8.00
N LYS A 106 -12.11 5.42 9.27
CA LYS A 106 -12.30 6.48 10.25
C LYS A 106 -10.96 7.02 10.74
N THR A 107 -10.77 8.32 10.65
CA THR A 107 -9.62 9.05 11.24
C THR A 107 -9.80 9.23 12.75
N PRO A 108 -8.77 9.65 13.50
CA PRO A 108 -8.88 9.93 14.93
C PRO A 108 -9.90 11.04 15.24
N SER A 109 -10.09 11.98 14.30
CA SER A 109 -11.10 13.04 14.39
C SER A 109 -12.53 12.56 14.13
N GLY A 110 -12.69 11.31 13.71
CA GLY A 110 -13.99 10.67 13.47
C GLY A 110 -14.53 10.80 12.04
N THR A 111 -13.79 11.44 11.14
CA THR A 111 -14.13 11.58 9.72
C THR A 111 -13.78 10.29 8.97
N PHE A 112 -14.57 9.91 7.98
CA PHE A 112 -14.22 8.81 7.08
C PHE A 112 -13.51 9.34 5.84
N ILE A 113 -12.36 8.75 5.51
CA ILE A 113 -11.60 9.08 4.29
C ILE A 113 -11.43 7.84 3.42
N ASN A 114 -11.40 8.04 2.10
CA ASN A 114 -11.11 6.97 1.16
C ASN A 114 -9.63 6.57 1.26
N THR A 115 -9.39 5.27 1.32
CA THR A 115 -8.06 4.67 1.37
C THR A 115 -8.07 3.37 0.59
N SER A 116 -6.89 2.95 0.12
CA SER A 116 -6.70 1.66 -0.52
C SER A 116 -5.35 1.05 -0.15
N ILE A 117 -5.27 -0.26 -0.25
CA ILE A 117 -4.04 -1.02 -0.03
C ILE A 117 -3.92 -2.11 -1.08
N ASP A 118 -2.70 -2.32 -1.59
CA ASP A 118 -2.39 -3.46 -2.45
C ASP A 118 -2.23 -4.70 -1.57
N LEU A 119 -3.06 -5.72 -1.78
CA LEU A 119 -2.98 -6.97 -1.03
C LEU A 119 -1.66 -7.72 -1.30
N ASN A 120 -0.97 -7.42 -2.41
CA ASN A 120 0.36 -7.97 -2.62
C ASN A 120 1.33 -7.54 -1.53
N VAL A 121 1.26 -6.31 -1.01
CA VAL A 121 2.17 -5.86 0.06
C VAL A 121 1.80 -6.40 1.45
N VAL A 122 0.64 -7.05 1.57
CA VAL A 122 0.12 -7.58 2.83
C VAL A 122 0.29 -9.10 2.92
N PHE A 123 0.04 -9.81 1.82
CA PHE A 123 -0.05 -11.25 1.79
C PHE A 123 1.08 -11.90 1.00
N SER A 124 1.55 -13.02 1.54
CA SER A 124 2.57 -13.88 0.94
C SER A 124 2.03 -15.29 0.75
N ASN A 125 2.50 -15.98 -0.28
CA ASN A 125 2.25 -17.41 -0.46
C ASN A 125 3.41 -18.22 0.14
N ASN A 126 3.15 -18.96 1.20
CA ASN A 126 4.08 -19.89 1.81
C ASN A 126 3.66 -21.33 1.54
N ASN A 127 4.27 -21.96 0.53
CA ASN A 127 4.02 -23.37 0.17
C ASN A 127 2.52 -23.69 -0.07
N GLY A 128 1.78 -22.79 -0.72
CA GLY A 128 0.36 -22.93 -1.00
C GLY A 128 -0.56 -22.39 0.10
N LEU A 129 0.00 -21.79 1.15
CA LEU A 129 -0.76 -21.16 2.24
C LEU A 129 -0.60 -19.64 2.20
N LEU A 130 -1.72 -18.91 2.25
CA LEU A 130 -1.71 -17.47 2.43
C LEU A 130 -1.26 -17.13 3.85
N THR A 131 -0.31 -16.21 3.95
CA THR A 131 0.26 -15.73 5.20
C THR A 131 0.42 -14.22 5.16
N CYS A 132 0.51 -13.59 6.33
CA CYS A 132 0.81 -12.18 6.51
C CYS A 132 1.80 -12.02 7.67
N PRO A 133 2.54 -10.90 7.76
CA PRO A 133 3.56 -10.69 8.79
C PRO A 133 3.00 -10.64 10.22
#